data_AF-A0A820EMG7-F1
#
_entry.id   AF-A0A820EMG7-F1
#
_cell.length_a   1.000
_cell.length_b   1.000
_cell.length_c   1.000
_cell.angle_alpha   90.00
_cell.angle_beta   90.00
_cell.angle_gamma   90.00
#
_symmetry.space_group_name_H-M   'P 1'
#
loop_
_entity.id
_entity.type
_entity.pdbx_description
1 polymer ?
#
loop_
_entity_poly.entity_id
_entity_poly.type
_entity_poly.pdbx_seq_one_letter_code
_entity_poly.pdbx_strand_id
1 'polypeptide(L)'
;MIDTLSTEMSDAVILTNEANSEDQEASQELTSMISGIVQQCSNKIFQMIREKITNFLAASSFSPKISKLVNGLVRAILKGNPEETLKYLLPQTCERIEKIMSNSETTILTDHKGDPELTWCLILFSELVRARGDTLLTYKPMILSIFHRCVHIIHKESYEAVANAAKNLLKSLSYVYPIEYRLTVENIEEPFT
;
A
#
# COMPACT_ATOMS: atom_id res chain seq x y z
N MET A 1 26.57 -19.91 33.37
CA MET A 1 26.61 -20.05 31.89
C MET A 1 25.21 -19.99 31.27
N ILE A 2 24.14 -20.38 31.98
CA ILE A 2 22.74 -20.24 31.51
C ILE A 2 22.20 -18.81 31.74
N ASP A 3 22.52 -18.16 32.85
CA ASP A 3 22.03 -16.80 33.15
C ASP A 3 22.60 -15.70 32.25
N THR A 4 23.86 -15.84 31.80
CA THR A 4 24.47 -14.90 30.85
C THR A 4 23.82 -14.97 29.46
N LEU A 5 23.39 -16.15 29.01
CA LEU A 5 22.67 -16.33 27.74
C LEU A 5 21.26 -15.71 27.79
N SER A 6 20.57 -15.76 28.93
CA SER A 6 19.24 -15.15 29.09
C SER A 6 19.29 -13.63 29.07
N THR A 7 20.32 -13.03 29.66
CA THR A 7 20.51 -11.58 29.67
C THR A 7 20.92 -11.06 28.28
N GLU A 8 21.86 -11.74 27.60
CA GLU A 8 22.26 -11.39 26.23
C GLU A 8 21.11 -11.51 25.22
N MET A 9 20.24 -12.52 25.36
CA MET A 9 19.03 -12.64 24.53
C MET A 9 18.00 -11.54 24.83
N SER A 10 17.86 -11.12 26.08
CA SER A 10 16.97 -10.02 26.48
C SER A 10 17.45 -8.68 25.92
N ASP A 11 18.75 -8.40 26.03
CA ASP A 11 19.36 -7.17 25.53
C ASP A 11 19.30 -7.10 24.01
N ALA A 12 19.55 -8.22 23.32
CA ALA A 12 19.40 -8.31 21.87
C ALA A 12 17.96 -8.02 21.41
N VAL A 13 16.95 -8.54 22.12
CA VAL A 13 15.53 -8.30 21.82
C VAL A 13 15.17 -6.83 22.01
N ILE A 14 15.63 -6.20 23.10
CA ILE A 14 15.39 -4.77 23.38
C ILE A 14 16.01 -3.90 22.28
N LEU A 15 17.29 -4.14 21.94
CA LEU A 15 17.98 -3.40 20.88
C LEU A 15 17.30 -3.57 19.51
N THR A 16 16.82 -4.78 19.17
CA THR A 16 16.04 -4.95 17.93
C THR A 16 14.70 -4.22 17.96
N ASN A 17 14.04 -4.11 19.10
CA ASN A 17 12.77 -3.39 19.21
C ASN A 17 12.96 -1.87 19.12
N GLU A 18 14.01 -1.34 19.73
CA GLU A 18 14.39 0.08 19.63
C GLU A 18 14.77 0.44 18.19
N ALA A 19 15.65 -0.33 17.54
CA ALA A 19 16.00 -0.12 16.13
C ALA A 19 14.78 -0.22 15.19
N ASN A 20 13.86 -1.17 15.44
CA ASN A 20 12.62 -1.26 14.67
C ASN A 20 11.67 -0.07 14.92
N SER A 21 11.75 0.58 16.08
CA SER A 21 10.96 1.78 16.42
C SER A 21 11.50 3.00 15.68
N GLU A 22 12.82 3.21 15.70
CA GLU A 22 13.48 4.31 14.97
C GLU A 22 13.22 4.21 13.45
N ASP A 23 13.37 3.01 12.87
CA ASP A 23 13.07 2.75 11.46
C ASP A 23 11.61 3.07 11.10
N GLN A 24 10.68 2.80 12.03
CA GLN A 24 9.26 3.08 11.85
C GLN A 24 8.96 4.58 11.93
N GLU A 25 9.60 5.30 12.84
CA GLU A 25 9.48 6.74 12.97
C GLU A 25 10.02 7.44 11.71
N ALA A 26 11.23 7.10 11.28
CA ALA A 26 11.83 7.61 10.05
C ALA A 26 10.94 7.35 8.82
N SER A 27 10.35 6.16 8.72
CA SER A 27 9.42 5.82 7.63
C SER A 27 8.17 6.70 7.60
N GLN A 28 7.64 7.05 8.78
CA GLN A 28 6.46 7.88 8.92
C GLN A 28 6.76 9.36 8.59
N GLU A 29 7.92 9.86 9.00
CA GLU A 29 8.39 11.20 8.67
C GLU A 29 8.58 11.37 7.16
N LEU A 30 9.26 10.41 6.52
CA LEU A 30 9.43 10.40 5.06
C LEU A 30 8.10 10.36 4.32
N THR A 31 7.17 9.53 4.79
CA THR A 31 5.81 9.47 4.23
C THR A 31 5.10 10.81 4.32
N SER A 32 5.25 11.51 5.46
CA SER A 32 4.61 12.80 5.72
C SER A 32 5.21 13.90 4.84
N MET A 33 6.53 13.93 4.69
CA MET A 33 7.24 14.86 3.78
C MET A 33 6.78 14.67 2.33
N ILE A 34 6.76 13.42 1.85
CA ILE A 34 6.33 13.13 0.48
C ILE A 34 4.86 13.48 0.29
N SER A 35 3.99 13.19 1.26
CA SER A 35 2.58 13.61 1.20
C SER A 35 2.45 15.12 1.10
N GLY A 36 3.23 15.88 1.88
CA GLY A 36 3.27 17.34 1.81
C GLY A 36 3.67 17.85 0.42
N ILE A 37 4.73 17.29 -0.17
CA ILE A 37 5.19 17.65 -1.52
C ILE A 37 4.13 17.32 -2.57
N VAL A 38 3.61 16.10 -2.52
CA VAL A 38 2.70 15.56 -3.52
C VAL A 38 1.35 16.28 -3.56
N GLN A 39 0.84 16.73 -2.41
CA GLN A 39 -0.41 17.50 -2.35
C GLN A 39 -0.23 18.94 -2.85
N GLN A 40 1.01 19.44 -2.89
CA GLN A 40 1.32 20.84 -3.18
C GLN A 40 2.00 21.06 -4.52
N CYS A 41 2.38 19.99 -5.22
CA CYS A 41 3.12 20.10 -6.46
C CYS A 41 2.19 20.27 -7.67
N SER A 42 2.76 20.72 -8.79
CA SER A 42 2.05 20.75 -10.07
C SER A 42 1.85 19.34 -10.63
N ASN A 43 0.90 19.18 -11.54
CA ASN A 43 0.61 17.92 -12.21
C ASN A 43 1.85 17.29 -12.87
N LYS A 44 2.73 18.12 -13.44
CA LYS A 44 3.99 17.67 -14.05
C LYS A 44 4.93 17.03 -13.03
N ILE A 45 5.09 17.66 -11.86
CA ILE A 45 5.93 17.13 -10.79
C ILE A 45 5.29 15.88 -10.20
N PHE A 46 3.96 15.88 -10.01
CA PHE A 46 3.22 14.72 -9.54
C PHE A 46 3.45 13.50 -10.44
N GLN A 47 3.32 13.66 -11.76
CA GLN A 47 3.53 12.58 -12.73
C GLN A 47 4.93 11.97 -12.63
N MET A 48 5.97 12.79 -12.48
CA MET A 48 7.35 12.32 -12.28
C MET A 48 7.50 11.52 -10.98
N ILE A 49 6.93 12.00 -9.87
CA ILE A 49 6.98 11.32 -8.57
C ILE A 49 6.25 9.97 -8.66
N ARG A 50 5.03 9.97 -9.20
CA ARG A 50 4.22 8.77 -9.42
C ARG A 50 4.99 7.75 -10.25
N GLU A 51 5.54 8.14 -11.40
CA GLU A 51 6.30 7.23 -12.27
C GLU A 51 7.51 6.62 -11.56
N LYS A 52 8.24 7.41 -10.78
CA LYS A 52 9.38 6.90 -10.02
C LYS A 52 8.94 5.87 -8.98
N ILE A 53 7.85 6.11 -8.27
CA ILE A 53 7.30 5.18 -7.27
C ILE A 53 6.74 3.92 -7.96
N THR A 54 5.99 4.06 -9.05
CA THR A 54 5.45 2.92 -9.81
C THR A 54 6.57 2.03 -10.34
N ASN A 55 7.63 2.60 -10.90
CA ASN A 55 8.79 1.84 -11.36
C ASN A 55 9.52 1.14 -10.21
N PHE A 56 9.60 1.77 -9.05
CA PHE A 56 10.16 1.16 -7.85
C PHE A 56 9.33 -0.05 -7.38
N LEU A 57 8.00 0.03 -7.43
CA LEU A 57 7.09 -1.06 -7.08
C LEU A 57 7.15 -2.24 -8.06
N ALA A 58 7.41 -1.97 -9.34
CA ALA A 58 7.51 -3.00 -10.37
C ALA A 58 8.78 -3.86 -10.21
N ALA A 59 9.85 -3.32 -9.64
CA ALA A 59 11.15 -3.97 -9.61
C ALA A 59 11.28 -5.11 -8.58
N SER A 60 10.52 -5.07 -7.48
CA SER A 60 10.75 -5.96 -6.33
C SER A 60 9.51 -6.24 -5.49
N SER A 61 9.45 -7.42 -4.88
CA SER A 61 8.68 -7.65 -3.64
C SER A 61 9.49 -7.16 -2.45
N PHE A 62 8.86 -6.51 -1.47
CA PHE A 62 9.56 -5.90 -0.35
C PHE A 62 9.46 -6.73 0.93
N SER A 63 10.52 -6.67 1.73
CA SER A 63 10.50 -7.25 3.08
C SER A 63 9.49 -6.50 3.97
N PRO A 64 9.01 -7.12 5.07
CA PRO A 64 8.08 -6.47 6.00
C PRO A 64 8.59 -5.12 6.55
N LYS A 65 9.92 -4.96 6.69
CA LYS A 65 10.55 -3.71 7.16
C LYS A 65 10.33 -2.55 6.19
N ILE A 66 10.59 -2.78 4.90
CA ILE A 66 10.48 -1.74 3.86
C ILE A 66 9.02 -1.52 3.42
N SER A 67 8.18 -2.54 3.60
CA SER A 67 6.75 -2.51 3.26
C SER A 67 6.01 -1.32 3.89
N LYS A 68 6.33 -0.94 5.14
CA LYS A 68 5.69 0.20 5.81
C LYS A 68 5.96 1.53 5.10
N LEU A 69 7.23 1.81 4.79
CA LEU A 69 7.63 3.00 4.04
C LEU A 69 6.97 3.02 2.67
N VAL A 70 7.04 1.90 1.94
CA VAL A 70 6.49 1.80 0.58
C VAL A 70 4.97 1.99 0.57
N ASN A 71 4.25 1.40 1.52
CA ASN A 71 2.82 1.63 1.69
C ASN A 71 2.52 3.10 2.01
N GLY A 72 3.38 3.74 2.80
CA GLY A 72 3.33 5.18 3.04
C GLY A 72 3.47 6.01 1.77
N LEU A 73 4.46 5.72 0.93
CA LEU A 73 4.68 6.38 -0.35
C LEU A 73 3.50 6.19 -1.31
N VAL A 74 2.97 4.97 -1.41
CA VAL A 74 1.77 4.67 -2.21
C VAL A 74 0.58 5.50 -1.72
N ARG A 75 0.35 5.55 -0.40
CA ARG A 75 -0.72 6.39 0.17
C ARG A 75 -0.53 7.87 -0.13
N ALA A 76 0.70 8.36 -0.12
CA ALA A 76 1.01 9.75 -0.42
C ALA A 76 0.60 10.12 -1.84
N ILE A 77 1.02 9.34 -2.85
CA ILE A 77 0.64 9.57 -4.25
C ILE A 77 -0.86 9.35 -4.49
N LEU A 78 -1.46 8.36 -3.83
CA LEU A 78 -2.88 8.07 -3.95
C LEU A 78 -3.75 9.21 -3.42
N LYS A 79 -3.32 9.87 -2.34
CA LYS A 79 -3.99 11.06 -1.81
C LYS A 79 -3.78 12.30 -2.67
N GLY A 80 -2.59 12.47 -3.26
CA GLY A 80 -2.29 13.64 -4.10
C GLY A 80 -3.11 13.67 -5.38
N ASN A 81 -3.18 12.54 -6.09
CA ASN A 81 -4.05 12.41 -7.26
C ASN A 81 -4.55 10.97 -7.38
N PRO A 82 -5.75 10.66 -6.86
CA PRO A 82 -6.29 9.31 -6.86
C PRO A 82 -6.59 8.80 -8.27
N GLU A 83 -7.06 9.67 -9.17
CA GLU A 83 -7.42 9.31 -10.55
C GLU A 83 -6.19 8.87 -11.33
N GLU A 84 -5.15 9.70 -11.36
CA GLU A 84 -3.91 9.39 -12.05
C GLU A 84 -3.11 8.28 -11.36
N THR A 85 -3.24 8.07 -10.06
CA THR A 85 -2.54 6.95 -9.39
C THR A 85 -3.21 5.61 -9.69
N LEU A 86 -4.53 5.53 -9.52
CA LEU A 86 -5.28 4.29 -9.73
C LEU A 86 -5.21 3.81 -11.17
N LYS A 87 -5.25 4.73 -12.14
CA LYS A 87 -5.16 4.42 -13.58
C LYS A 87 -3.95 3.53 -13.93
N TYR A 88 -2.83 3.69 -13.25
CA TYR A 88 -1.62 2.91 -13.52
C TYR A 88 -1.44 1.78 -12.50
N LEU A 89 -1.54 2.06 -11.20
CA LEU A 89 -1.18 1.08 -10.18
C LEU A 89 -2.24 0.00 -9.96
N LEU A 90 -3.53 0.34 -10.06
CA LEU A 90 -4.59 -0.62 -9.74
C LEU A 90 -4.67 -1.74 -10.78
N PRO A 91 -4.73 -1.47 -12.10
CA PRO A 91 -4.72 -2.52 -13.11
C PRO A 91 -3.48 -3.42 -13.02
N GLN A 92 -2.28 -2.84 -12.88
CA GLN A 92 -1.03 -3.60 -12.77
C GLN A 92 -1.02 -4.52 -11.56
N THR A 93 -1.48 -4.02 -10.41
CA THR A 93 -1.56 -4.82 -9.17
C THR A 93 -2.58 -5.95 -9.32
N CYS A 94 -3.76 -5.67 -9.88
CA CYS A 94 -4.79 -6.68 -10.10
C CYS A 94 -4.32 -7.78 -11.07
N GLU A 95 -3.70 -7.40 -12.19
CA GLU A 95 -3.16 -8.35 -13.17
C GLU A 95 -2.08 -9.25 -12.54
N ARG A 96 -1.19 -8.68 -11.72
CA ARG A 96 -0.16 -9.45 -11.01
C ARG A 96 -0.78 -10.45 -10.03
N ILE A 97 -1.80 -10.05 -9.27
CA ILE A 97 -2.55 -10.95 -8.38
C ILE A 97 -3.19 -12.07 -9.20
N GLU A 98 -3.91 -11.76 -10.27
CA GLU A 98 -4.59 -12.78 -11.09
C GLU A 98 -3.60 -13.77 -11.70
N LYS A 99 -2.43 -13.29 -12.17
CA LYS A 99 -1.37 -14.14 -12.72
C LYS A 99 -0.81 -15.09 -11.67
N ILE A 100 -0.48 -14.60 -10.47
CA ILE A 100 0.05 -15.43 -9.38
C ILE A 100 -0.99 -16.47 -8.95
N MET A 101 -2.25 -16.04 -8.80
CA MET A 101 -3.34 -16.94 -8.40
C MET A 101 -3.61 -18.03 -9.43
N SER A 102 -3.54 -17.71 -10.73
CA SER A 102 -3.75 -18.70 -11.81
C SER A 102 -2.61 -19.72 -11.89
N ASN A 103 -1.38 -19.33 -11.56
CA ASN A 103 -0.22 -20.23 -11.61
C ASN A 103 -0.10 -21.12 -10.38
N SER A 104 -0.63 -20.68 -9.24
CA SER A 104 -0.44 -21.32 -7.93
C SER A 104 -1.76 -21.77 -7.29
N GLU A 105 -2.82 -21.95 -8.09
CA GLU A 105 -4.20 -22.17 -7.61
C GLU A 105 -4.30 -23.33 -6.61
N THR A 106 -3.72 -24.48 -6.92
CA THR A 106 -3.71 -25.64 -6.00
C THR A 106 -2.95 -25.35 -4.71
N THR A 107 -1.78 -24.72 -4.79
CA THR A 107 -0.92 -24.42 -3.63
C THR A 107 -1.58 -23.39 -2.70
N ILE A 108 -2.19 -22.34 -3.23
CA ILE A 108 -2.84 -21.29 -2.41
C ILE A 108 -4.04 -21.84 -1.61
N LEU A 109 -4.68 -22.90 -2.14
CA LEU A 109 -5.84 -23.56 -1.53
C LEU A 109 -5.47 -24.70 -0.57
N THR A 110 -4.22 -25.17 -0.54
CA THR A 110 -3.83 -26.33 0.29
C THR A 110 -2.61 -26.11 1.16
N ASP A 111 -1.73 -25.18 0.78
CA ASP A 111 -0.47 -24.92 1.45
C ASP A 111 -0.58 -23.72 2.39
N HIS A 112 -0.25 -23.94 3.65
CA HIS A 112 -0.17 -22.88 4.65
C HIS A 112 1.10 -22.02 4.52
N LYS A 113 2.05 -22.39 3.66
CA LYS A 113 3.33 -21.67 3.53
C LYS A 113 3.22 -20.34 2.77
N GLY A 114 2.14 -20.11 2.03
CA GLY A 114 1.84 -18.83 1.37
C GLY A 114 2.82 -18.41 0.28
N ASP A 115 2.39 -17.51 -0.59
CA ASP A 115 3.26 -16.84 -1.57
C ASP A 115 3.58 -15.41 -1.07
N PRO A 116 4.85 -15.07 -0.80
CA PRO A 116 5.22 -13.75 -0.31
C PRO A 116 4.97 -12.64 -1.34
N GLU A 117 5.07 -12.95 -2.63
CA GLU A 117 4.78 -11.99 -3.70
C GLU A 117 3.27 -11.72 -3.78
N LEU A 118 2.44 -12.76 -3.66
CA LEU A 118 0.97 -12.61 -3.58
C LEU A 118 0.60 -11.75 -2.37
N THR A 119 1.17 -12.05 -1.20
CA THR A 119 0.90 -11.32 0.04
C THR A 119 1.26 -9.84 -0.11
N TRP A 120 2.43 -9.56 -0.70
CA TRP A 120 2.84 -8.19 -1.03
C TRP A 120 1.86 -7.48 -1.96
N CYS A 121 1.42 -8.13 -3.04
CA CYS A 121 0.47 -7.54 -3.98
C CYS A 121 -0.89 -7.28 -3.32
N LEU A 122 -1.35 -8.14 -2.41
CA LEU A 122 -2.58 -7.96 -1.66
C LEU A 122 -2.48 -6.82 -0.63
N ILE A 123 -1.31 -6.64 -0.01
CA ILE A 123 -1.03 -5.48 0.85
C ILE A 123 -1.07 -4.19 0.01
N LEU A 124 -0.43 -4.19 -1.16
CA LEU A 124 -0.47 -3.03 -2.07
C LEU A 124 -1.89 -2.72 -2.53
N PHE A 125 -2.65 -3.74 -2.94
CA PHE A 125 -4.07 -3.62 -3.29
C PHE A 125 -4.88 -3.03 -2.14
N SER A 126 -4.64 -3.49 -0.91
CA SER A 126 -5.28 -2.97 0.30
C SER A 126 -5.04 -1.48 0.52
N GLU A 127 -3.86 -0.95 0.14
CA GLU A 127 -3.59 0.48 0.19
C GLU A 127 -4.26 1.23 -0.97
N LEU A 128 -4.31 0.66 -2.18
CA LEU A 128 -4.94 1.29 -3.35
C LEU A 128 -6.46 1.46 -3.18
N VAL A 129 -7.15 0.50 -2.54
CA VAL A 129 -8.59 0.60 -2.28
C VAL A 129 -8.96 1.59 -1.16
N ARG A 130 -7.98 2.31 -0.59
CA ARG A 130 -8.19 3.44 0.33
C ARG A 130 -8.38 4.77 -0.40
N ALA A 131 -8.34 4.76 -1.73
CA ALA A 131 -8.54 5.97 -2.53
C ALA A 131 -9.94 6.57 -2.32
N ARG A 132 -10.16 7.73 -2.94
CA ARG A 132 -11.44 8.42 -2.91
C ARG A 132 -12.54 7.51 -3.50
N GLY A 133 -13.64 7.34 -2.77
CA GLY A 133 -14.70 6.38 -3.09
C GLY A 133 -15.33 6.57 -4.48
N ASP A 134 -15.56 7.81 -4.89
CA ASP A 134 -16.05 8.17 -6.23
C ASP A 134 -15.12 7.67 -7.35
N THR A 135 -13.80 7.84 -7.19
CA THR A 135 -12.79 7.37 -8.15
C THR A 135 -12.70 5.84 -8.13
N LEU A 136 -12.87 5.18 -6.98
CA LEU A 136 -12.89 3.72 -6.88
C LEU A 136 -14.06 3.08 -7.63
N LEU A 137 -15.21 3.76 -7.71
CA LEU A 137 -16.38 3.22 -8.41
C LEU A 137 -16.13 2.98 -9.90
N THR A 138 -15.26 3.76 -10.54
CA THR A 138 -14.79 3.54 -11.93
C THR A 138 -14.14 2.16 -12.11
N TYR A 139 -13.53 1.61 -11.06
CA TYR A 139 -12.83 0.34 -11.07
C TYR A 139 -13.59 -0.79 -10.36
N LYS A 140 -14.87 -0.58 -10.01
CA LYS A 140 -15.69 -1.54 -9.26
C LYS A 140 -15.60 -2.98 -9.78
N PRO A 141 -15.76 -3.28 -11.09
CA PRO A 141 -15.70 -4.66 -11.56
C PRO A 141 -14.35 -5.33 -11.29
N MET A 142 -13.25 -4.60 -11.48
CA MET A 142 -11.89 -5.09 -11.25
C MET A 142 -11.65 -5.36 -9.77
N ILE A 143 -12.02 -4.42 -8.90
CA ILE A 143 -11.87 -4.55 -7.44
C ILE A 143 -12.66 -5.76 -6.93
N LEU A 144 -13.92 -5.92 -7.35
CA LEU A 144 -14.76 -7.04 -6.93
C LEU A 144 -14.28 -8.39 -7.47
N SER A 145 -13.71 -8.44 -8.68
CA SER A 145 -13.09 -9.65 -9.23
C SER A 145 -11.98 -10.17 -8.32
N ILE A 146 -11.10 -9.27 -7.85
CA ILE A 146 -10.03 -9.65 -6.93
C ILE A 146 -10.59 -10.20 -5.62
N PHE A 147 -11.56 -9.53 -4.99
CA PHE A 147 -12.18 -10.05 -3.78
C PHE A 147 -12.80 -11.44 -3.98
N HIS A 148 -13.50 -11.65 -5.10
CA HIS A 148 -14.11 -12.94 -5.41
C HIS A 148 -13.05 -14.05 -5.54
N ARG A 149 -11.96 -13.79 -6.26
CA ARG A 149 -10.86 -14.76 -6.40
C ARG A 149 -10.18 -15.06 -5.06
N CYS A 150 -9.98 -14.04 -4.22
CA CYS A 150 -9.23 -14.16 -2.98
C CYS A 150 -10.00 -14.78 -1.80
N VAL A 151 -11.31 -15.00 -1.91
CA VAL A 151 -12.14 -15.62 -0.85
C VAL A 151 -11.61 -16.98 -0.39
N HIS A 152 -10.99 -17.74 -1.29
CA HIS A 152 -10.55 -19.11 -1.02
C HIS A 152 -9.13 -19.21 -0.45
N ILE A 153 -8.44 -18.07 -0.27
CA ILE A 153 -7.07 -18.06 0.27
C ILE A 153 -7.07 -18.60 1.71
N ILE A 154 -6.26 -19.62 1.97
CA ILE A 154 -6.12 -20.22 3.32
C ILE A 154 -4.96 -19.57 4.10
N HIS A 155 -3.95 -19.07 3.40
CA HIS A 155 -2.79 -18.45 4.05
C HIS A 155 -3.19 -17.21 4.87
N LYS A 156 -2.87 -17.23 6.17
CA LYS A 156 -3.34 -16.25 7.15
C LYS A 156 -2.98 -14.81 6.79
N GLU A 157 -1.71 -14.53 6.48
CA GLU A 157 -1.26 -13.14 6.24
C GLU A 157 -1.86 -12.58 4.95
N SER A 158 -1.96 -13.40 3.91
CA SER A 158 -2.61 -13.02 2.65
C SER A 158 -4.11 -12.75 2.87
N TYR A 159 -4.79 -13.61 3.63
CA TYR A 159 -6.20 -13.42 3.96
C TYR A 159 -6.42 -12.17 4.83
N GLU A 160 -5.52 -11.87 5.76
CA GLU A 160 -5.53 -10.63 6.54
C GLU A 160 -5.37 -9.39 5.65
N ALA A 161 -4.50 -9.44 4.63
CA ALA A 161 -4.37 -8.37 3.66
C ALA A 161 -5.68 -8.14 2.87
N VAL A 162 -6.37 -9.22 2.46
CA VAL A 162 -7.69 -9.15 1.79
C VAL A 162 -8.75 -8.58 2.72
N ALA A 163 -8.81 -9.03 3.98
CA ALA A 163 -9.74 -8.50 4.97
C ALA A 163 -9.51 -7.00 5.23
N ASN A 164 -8.25 -6.58 5.31
CA ASN A 164 -7.88 -5.16 5.41
C ASN A 164 -8.29 -4.38 4.16
N ALA A 165 -8.15 -4.95 2.97
CA ALA A 165 -8.61 -4.33 1.73
C ALA A 165 -10.13 -4.13 1.75
N ALA A 166 -10.90 -5.12 2.20
CA ALA A 166 -12.36 -5.01 2.31
C ALA A 166 -12.77 -3.92 3.30
N LYS A 167 -12.14 -3.88 4.47
CA LYS A 167 -12.33 -2.83 5.48
C LYS A 167 -12.01 -1.44 4.92
N ASN A 168 -10.92 -1.32 4.18
CA ASN A 168 -10.49 -0.07 3.57
C ASN A 168 -11.47 0.40 2.49
N LEU A 169 -11.89 -0.49 1.60
CA LEU A 169 -12.91 -0.21 0.58
C LEU A 169 -14.21 0.27 1.21
N LEU A 170 -14.70 -0.42 2.24
CA LEU A 170 -15.92 -0.03 2.95
C LEU A 170 -15.78 1.36 3.57
N LYS A 171 -14.65 1.66 4.22
CA LYS A 171 -14.39 3.00 4.76
C LYS A 171 -14.40 4.07 3.66
N SER A 172 -13.69 3.83 2.56
CA SER A 172 -13.65 4.77 1.43
C SER A 172 -15.02 5.04 0.81
N LEU A 173 -15.94 4.07 0.86
CA LEU A 173 -17.28 4.20 0.29
C LEU A 173 -18.36 4.69 1.27
N SER A 174 -18.12 4.63 2.58
CA SER A 174 -19.16 4.89 3.60
C SER A 174 -18.84 6.04 4.54
N TYR A 175 -17.57 6.44 4.69
CA TYR A 175 -17.19 7.50 5.63
C TYR A 175 -17.23 8.87 4.95
N VAL A 176 -17.48 9.90 5.75
CA VAL A 176 -17.21 11.29 5.37
C VAL A 176 -15.78 11.62 5.77
N TYR A 177 -14.98 12.07 4.82
CA TYR A 177 -13.57 12.40 5.03
C TYR A 177 -13.11 13.52 4.07
N PRO A 178 -12.07 14.29 4.43
CA PRO A 178 -11.52 15.32 3.55
C PRO A 178 -10.85 14.72 2.31
N ILE A 179 -11.09 15.33 1.15
CA ILE A 179 -10.59 14.88 -0.15
C ILE A 179 -9.46 15.76 -0.70
N GLU A 180 -9.27 16.94 -0.12
CA GLU A 180 -8.30 17.95 -0.54
C GLU A 180 -7.56 18.45 0.70
N TYR A 181 -6.25 18.62 0.59
CA TYR A 181 -5.37 19.02 1.69
C TYR A 181 -4.40 20.14 1.27
N ARG A 182 -4.71 20.83 0.17
CA ARG A 182 -3.89 21.92 -0.35
C ARG A 182 -3.86 23.11 0.60
N LEU A 183 -2.72 23.79 0.65
CA LEU A 183 -2.58 25.02 1.45
C LEU A 183 -3.30 26.22 0.82
N THR A 184 -3.53 26.19 -0.50
CA THR A 184 -4.21 27.25 -1.24
C THR A 184 -5.50 26.71 -1.83
N VAL A 185 -6.55 27.54 -1.84
CA VAL A 185 -7.81 27.24 -2.53
C VAL A 185 -7.65 27.42 -4.05
N GLU A 186 -6.74 28.30 -4.44
CA GLU A 186 -6.39 28.55 -5.84
C GLU A 186 -5.71 27.34 -6.46
N ASN A 187 -6.17 27.01 -7.66
CA ASN A 187 -5.59 25.93 -8.43
C ASN A 187 -4.22 26.38 -8.97
N ILE A 188 -3.14 25.75 -8.50
CA ILE A 188 -1.76 26.02 -8.96
C ILE A 188 -1.60 25.88 -10.48
N GLU A 189 -2.51 25.15 -11.14
CA GLU A 189 -2.51 24.97 -12.60
C GLU A 189 -3.23 26.09 -13.36
N GLU A 190 -3.99 26.94 -12.67
CA GLU A 190 -4.67 28.08 -13.27
C GLU A 190 -3.75 29.31 -13.27
N PRO A 191 -3.67 30.06 -14.39
CA PRO A 191 -2.91 31.29 -14.42
C PRO A 191 -3.50 32.29 -13.42
N PHE A 192 -2.64 33.00 -12.69
CA PHE A 192 -3.05 34.09 -11.81
C PHE A 192 -3.81 35.14 -12.62
N THR A 193 -5.10 35.30 -12.33
CA THR A 193 -5.96 36.37 -12.88
C THR A 193 -5.80 37.66 -12.11
#